data_AF-A0A7R8ZGE7-F1
#
_entry.id   AF-A0A7R8ZGE7-F1
#
_cell.length_a   1.000
_cell.length_b   1.000
_cell.length_c   1.000
_cell.angle_alpha   90.00
_cell.angle_beta   90.00
_cell.angle_gamma   90.00
#
_symmetry.space_group_name_H-M   'P 1'
#
loop_
_entity.id
_entity.type
_entity.pdbx_description
1 polymer ?
#
loop_
_entity_poly.entity_id
_entity_poly.type
_entity_poly.pdbx_seq_one_letter_code
_entity_poly.pdbx_strand_id
1 'polypeptide(L)'
;EKRKRLRDESSQDDISMGEESSSDPPLPKRMLDSSGAAVKVAAPEPMQTSVGSGDPFIQHPGQGTAGLSGVLREPRSCVLRQRQERSALQKLLDYLLKGVEKRDPQQFFAWPVTDHIAPGYSQIIHHPMDFSTMKQKIDDNQYLTLNDFIV
;
A
#
# COMPACT_ATOMS: atom_id res chain seq x y z
N GLU A 1 6.70 -6.11 -69.18
CA GLU A 1 7.09 -4.92 -69.96
C GLU A 1 6.90 -3.65 -69.12
N LYS A 2 7.89 -2.77 -69.08
CA LYS A 2 7.95 -1.53 -68.26
C LYS A 2 7.18 -0.40 -68.96
N ARG A 3 6.40 0.42 -68.24
CA ARG A 3 6.10 1.80 -68.66
C ARG A 3 6.18 2.79 -67.50
N LYS A 4 7.29 3.51 -67.50
CA LYS A 4 7.62 4.72 -66.75
C LYS A 4 6.71 5.87 -67.21
N ARG A 5 6.09 6.59 -66.28
CA ARG A 5 5.65 7.97 -66.47
C ARG A 5 6.23 8.82 -65.33
N LEU A 6 6.74 9.97 -65.74
CA LEU A 6 7.61 10.89 -65.04
C LEU A 6 6.86 12.23 -64.96
N ARG A 7 7.16 13.04 -63.93
CA ARG A 7 6.76 14.47 -63.73
C ARG A 7 5.38 14.64 -63.06
N ASP A 8 5.22 15.47 -62.02
CA ASP A 8 5.51 16.90 -61.99
C ASP A 8 5.95 17.45 -60.62
N GLU A 9 6.79 18.48 -60.67
CA GLU A 9 7.21 19.32 -59.55
C GLU A 9 6.14 20.35 -59.21
N SER A 10 5.85 20.57 -57.93
CA SER A 10 5.33 21.84 -57.39
C SER A 10 5.17 21.70 -55.88
N SER A 11 5.41 22.65 -55.00
CA SER A 11 6.26 23.85 -54.97
C SER A 11 6.51 24.09 -53.48
N GLN A 12 7.61 24.75 -53.20
CA GLN A 12 8.15 25.12 -51.90
C GLN A 12 7.29 26.17 -51.17
N ASP A 13 7.01 25.95 -49.88
CA ASP A 13 6.60 27.01 -48.95
C ASP A 13 7.48 26.93 -47.69
N ASP A 14 8.43 27.86 -47.64
CA ASP A 14 9.23 28.27 -46.49
C ASP A 14 8.33 28.99 -45.47
N ILE A 15 8.24 28.51 -44.24
CA ILE A 15 7.81 29.33 -43.11
C ILE A 15 8.96 29.54 -42.14
N SER A 16 9.36 30.80 -42.09
CA SER A 16 10.41 31.42 -41.29
C SER A 16 10.20 31.25 -39.78
N MET A 17 11.34 31.16 -39.09
CA MET A 17 11.51 31.09 -37.64
C MET A 17 10.89 32.29 -36.91
N GLY A 18 10.25 32.01 -35.78
CA GLY A 18 9.82 32.99 -34.78
C GLY A 18 10.34 32.56 -33.41
N GLU A 19 11.46 33.17 -33.04
CA GLU A 19 12.04 33.23 -31.71
C GLU A 19 11.12 33.93 -30.71
N GLU A 20 10.73 33.27 -29.62
CA GLU A 20 10.32 33.96 -28.40
C GLU A 20 11.01 33.33 -27.19
N SER A 21 11.86 34.14 -26.59
CA SER A 21 12.56 33.92 -25.34
C SER A 21 11.60 34.15 -24.17
N SER A 22 11.21 33.09 -23.48
CA SER A 22 10.68 33.19 -22.11
C SER A 22 11.76 32.71 -21.15
N SER A 23 12.44 33.67 -20.54
CA SER A 23 13.39 33.49 -19.45
C SER A 23 12.68 32.86 -18.23
N ASP A 24 12.90 31.56 -18.00
CA ASP A 24 12.51 30.88 -16.77
C ASP A 24 13.33 31.44 -15.58
N PRO A 25 12.70 31.92 -14.49
CA PRO A 25 13.42 32.30 -13.28
C PRO A 25 13.90 31.04 -12.53
N PRO A 26 15.12 31.03 -11.97
CA PRO A 26 15.63 29.87 -11.25
C PRO A 26 14.89 29.67 -9.92
N LEU A 27 14.39 28.46 -9.69
CA LEU A 27 13.81 28.02 -8.42
C LEU A 27 14.84 28.11 -7.28
N PRO A 28 14.44 28.52 -6.06
CA PRO A 28 15.34 28.64 -4.92
C PRO A 28 15.86 27.27 -4.44
N LYS A 29 17.19 27.13 -4.38
CA LYS A 29 17.88 25.99 -3.75
C LYS A 29 17.64 26.03 -2.23
N ARG A 30 16.83 25.11 -1.70
CA ARG A 30 16.73 24.90 -0.24
C ARG A 30 17.97 24.13 0.23
N MET A 31 18.84 24.83 0.95
CA MET A 31 19.90 24.25 1.77
C MET A 31 19.24 23.38 2.84
N LEU A 32 19.73 22.16 2.99
CA LEU A 32 19.34 21.24 4.05
C LEU A 32 20.39 21.41 5.16
N ASP A 33 20.06 22.17 6.20
CA ASP A 33 20.75 22.09 7.47
C ASP A 33 20.13 20.94 8.28
N SER A 34 20.98 19.96 8.58
CA SER A 34 20.63 18.81 9.41
C SER A 34 20.93 19.16 10.86
N SER A 35 19.89 19.39 11.65
CA SER A 35 19.94 19.38 13.11
C SER A 35 18.58 18.97 13.66
N GLY A 36 18.42 17.70 14.04
CA GLY A 36 17.15 17.20 14.56
C GLY A 36 17.26 15.78 15.08
N ALA A 37 17.40 15.66 16.40
CA ALA A 37 17.68 14.46 17.17
C ALA A 37 16.66 13.32 16.97
N ALA A 38 17.18 12.11 16.76
CA ALA A 38 16.42 10.87 16.85
C ALA A 38 16.18 10.50 18.32
N VAL A 39 14.96 10.72 18.81
CA VAL A 39 14.51 10.16 20.10
C VAL A 39 13.93 8.77 19.83
N LYS A 40 14.65 7.77 20.32
CA LYS A 40 14.27 6.36 20.34
C LYS A 40 13.39 6.15 21.56
N VAL A 41 12.16 5.66 21.39
CA VAL A 41 11.33 5.20 22.51
C VAL A 41 11.17 3.70 22.41
N ALA A 42 11.58 3.04 23.49
CA ALA A 42 11.76 1.62 23.66
C ALA A 42 10.44 0.85 23.76
N ALA A 43 10.44 -0.36 23.20
CA ALA A 43 9.42 -1.38 23.45
C ALA A 43 9.61 -2.00 24.85
N PRO A 44 8.53 -2.32 25.59
CA PRO A 44 8.65 -3.02 26.86
C PRO A 44 8.74 -4.55 26.65
N GLU A 45 9.69 -5.17 27.35
CA GLU A 45 9.91 -6.62 27.39
C GLU A 45 8.87 -7.36 28.25
N PRO A 46 8.50 -8.60 27.90
CA PRO A 46 7.63 -9.43 28.74
C PRO A 46 8.38 -10.05 29.92
N MET A 47 7.70 -10.01 31.06
CA MET A 47 8.21 -10.34 32.39
C MET A 47 8.26 -11.86 32.60
N GLN A 48 9.36 -12.35 33.16
CA GLN A 48 9.61 -13.76 33.48
C GLN A 48 8.92 -14.14 34.80
N THR A 49 8.13 -15.22 34.80
CA THR A 49 7.58 -15.82 36.02
C THR A 49 8.42 -17.00 36.49
N SER A 50 8.60 -17.02 37.79
CA SER A 50 9.50 -17.79 38.63
C SER A 50 9.24 -19.29 38.72
N VAL A 51 10.38 -19.97 38.89
CA VAL A 51 10.62 -21.30 39.49
C VAL A 51 9.65 -21.72 40.60
N GLY A 52 9.30 -23.00 40.58
CA GLY A 52 8.61 -23.72 41.67
C GLY A 52 9.03 -25.18 41.67
N SER A 53 10.05 -25.49 42.47
CA SER A 53 10.60 -26.82 42.72
C SER A 53 9.60 -27.70 43.49
N GLY A 54 9.54 -28.99 43.13
CA GLY A 54 8.76 -29.98 43.88
C GLY A 54 8.80 -31.37 43.25
N ASP A 55 9.94 -32.06 43.38
CA ASP A 55 10.00 -33.53 43.40
C ASP A 55 9.49 -33.99 44.78
N PRO A 56 8.81 -35.15 44.93
CA PRO A 56 9.58 -36.40 44.98
C PRO A 56 8.90 -37.67 44.39
N PHE A 57 9.74 -38.53 43.79
CA PHE A 57 9.92 -39.98 44.08
C PHE A 57 8.70 -40.92 44.05
N ILE A 58 8.69 -41.90 43.13
CA ILE A 58 8.68 -43.37 43.38
C ILE A 58 8.98 -44.11 42.06
N GLN A 59 9.88 -45.08 42.14
CA GLN A 59 10.35 -45.95 41.06
C GLN A 59 9.67 -47.31 41.12
N HIS A 60 9.16 -47.86 39.99
CA HIS A 60 9.14 -49.31 39.70
C HIS A 60 9.05 -49.58 38.18
N PRO A 61 9.80 -50.57 37.64
CA PRO A 61 9.77 -51.00 36.24
C PRO A 61 8.83 -52.19 36.02
N GLY A 62 8.23 -52.31 34.82
CA GLY A 62 7.40 -53.47 34.48
C GLY A 62 7.06 -53.54 32.99
N GLN A 63 7.44 -54.66 32.37
CA GLN A 63 7.24 -55.01 30.97
C GLN A 63 5.77 -55.29 30.62
N GLY A 64 5.45 -55.11 29.33
CA GLY A 64 4.42 -55.89 28.63
C GLY A 64 3.23 -55.10 28.11
N THR A 65 3.07 -55.05 26.79
CA THR A 65 1.96 -55.68 26.03
C THR A 65 1.83 -55.04 24.65
N ALA A 66 1.70 -55.90 23.65
CA ALA A 66 1.40 -55.51 22.28
C ALA A 66 0.00 -54.89 22.20
N GLY A 67 -0.11 -53.74 21.55
CA GLY A 67 -1.36 -53.07 21.25
C GLY A 67 -1.25 -52.31 19.94
N LEU A 68 -1.68 -52.96 18.85
CA LEU A 68 -2.02 -52.31 17.58
C LEU A 68 -3.16 -51.33 17.84
N SER A 69 -2.90 -50.03 17.76
CA SER A 69 -3.95 -49.01 17.65
C SER A 69 -3.32 -47.76 17.05
N GLY A 70 -3.86 -47.35 15.90
CA GLY A 70 -3.36 -46.25 15.10
C GLY A 70 -3.24 -44.98 15.93
N VAL A 71 -2.01 -44.48 16.03
CA VAL A 71 -1.80 -43.10 16.43
C VAL A 71 -2.16 -42.26 15.22
N LEU A 72 -3.42 -41.81 15.22
CA LEU A 72 -3.92 -40.67 14.50
C LEU A 72 -2.82 -39.60 14.45
N ARG A 73 -2.23 -39.41 13.26
CA ARG A 73 -1.37 -38.26 12.98
C ARG A 73 -2.22 -37.03 13.25
N GLU A 74 -1.99 -36.36 14.37
CA GLU A 74 -2.62 -35.08 14.61
C GLU A 74 -2.28 -34.17 13.43
N PRO A 75 -3.29 -33.62 12.72
CA PRO A 75 -3.03 -32.72 11.61
C PRO A 75 -2.14 -31.61 12.15
N ARG A 76 -0.93 -31.49 11.59
CA ARG A 76 0.00 -30.42 11.97
C ARG A 76 -0.78 -29.10 11.88
N SER A 77 -0.93 -28.40 13.00
CA SER A 77 -1.55 -27.09 13.10
C SER A 77 -0.71 -25.98 12.44
N CYS A 78 0.04 -26.31 11.38
CA CYS A 78 0.84 -25.38 10.60
C CYS A 78 0.00 -24.32 9.86
N VAL A 79 -1.32 -24.30 10.07
CA VAL A 79 -2.27 -23.38 9.44
C VAL A 79 -2.85 -22.31 10.38
N LEU A 80 -2.52 -22.29 11.68
CA LEU A 80 -2.88 -21.16 12.56
C LEU A 80 -1.89 -20.00 12.44
N ARG A 81 -1.43 -19.69 11.23
CA ARG A 81 -0.98 -18.33 10.95
C ARG A 81 -2.16 -17.57 10.35
N GLN A 82 -3.18 -17.38 11.18
CA GLN A 82 -4.37 -16.58 10.92
C GLN A 82 -3.99 -15.08 10.89
N ARG A 83 -3.01 -14.74 10.05
CA ARG A 83 -2.96 -13.40 9.47
C ARG A 83 -4.22 -13.35 8.63
N GLN A 84 -5.20 -12.56 9.05
CA GLN A 84 -6.44 -12.40 8.30
C GLN A 84 -6.08 -12.09 6.84
N GLU A 85 -6.20 -13.12 5.99
CA GLU A 85 -5.80 -12.98 4.61
C GLU A 85 -6.79 -12.01 3.98
N ARG A 86 -6.28 -10.96 3.34
CA ARG A 86 -7.12 -9.97 2.67
C ARG A 86 -8.11 -10.69 1.77
N SER A 87 -9.39 -10.34 1.88
CA SER A 87 -10.45 -10.92 1.08
C SER A 87 -10.19 -10.70 -0.41
N ALA A 88 -10.81 -11.49 -1.27
CA ALA A 88 -10.71 -11.31 -2.72
C ALA A 88 -11.17 -9.89 -3.13
N LEU A 89 -12.22 -9.37 -2.47
CA LEU A 89 -12.70 -8.01 -2.66
C LEU A 89 -11.63 -6.98 -2.27
N GLN A 90 -11.04 -7.07 -1.06
CA GLN A 90 -9.99 -6.14 -0.63
C GLN A 90 -8.82 -6.09 -1.61
N LYS A 91 -8.38 -7.25 -2.13
CA LYS A 91 -7.32 -7.33 -3.14
C LYS A 91 -7.71 -6.66 -4.45
N LEU A 92 -8.96 -6.83 -4.89
CA LEU A 92 -9.49 -6.16 -6.08
C LEU A 92 -9.54 -4.64 -5.88
N LEU A 93 -10.10 -4.17 -4.77
CA LEU A 93 -10.20 -2.75 -4.46
C LEU A 93 -8.82 -2.10 -4.35
N ASP A 94 -7.85 -2.78 -3.72
CA ASP A 94 -6.45 -2.33 -3.67
C ASP A 94 -5.84 -2.19 -5.07
N TYR A 95 -6.15 -3.11 -5.97
CA TYR A 95 -5.67 -3.06 -7.36
C TYR A 95 -6.29 -1.86 -8.10
N LEU A 96 -7.59 -1.62 -7.92
CA LEU A 96 -8.28 -0.49 -8.52
C LEU A 96 -7.76 0.84 -7.98
N LEU A 97 -7.62 0.97 -6.66
CA LEU A 97 -7.08 2.16 -6.00
C LEU A 97 -5.69 2.52 -6.56
N LYS A 98 -4.79 1.54 -6.65
CA LYS A 98 -3.47 1.73 -7.29
C LYS A 98 -3.56 2.16 -8.76
N GLY A 99 -4.59 1.71 -9.47
CA GLY A 99 -4.86 2.11 -10.84
C GLY A 99 -5.21 3.59 -10.94
N VAL A 100 -6.02 4.10 -9.99
CA VAL A 100 -6.42 5.51 -9.93
C VAL A 100 -5.28 6.39 -9.39
N GLU A 101 -4.55 5.96 -8.36
CA GLU A 101 -3.37 6.67 -7.82
C GLU A 101 -2.31 6.94 -8.90
N LYS A 102 -2.07 5.98 -9.80
CA LYS A 102 -1.14 6.14 -10.93
C LYS A 102 -1.55 7.25 -11.91
N ARG A 103 -2.83 7.66 -11.90
CA ARG A 103 -3.35 8.74 -12.73
C ARG A 103 -3.24 10.10 -12.02
N ASP A 104 -2.83 10.14 -10.76
CA ASP A 104 -2.59 11.35 -9.97
C ASP A 104 -1.08 11.52 -9.67
N PRO A 105 -0.25 11.87 -10.67
CA PRO A 105 1.18 12.05 -10.47
C PRO A 105 1.52 13.23 -9.54
N GLN A 106 0.62 14.21 -9.42
CA GLN A 106 0.80 15.37 -8.54
C GLN A 106 0.31 15.12 -7.11
N GLN A 107 -0.31 13.97 -6.86
CA GLN A 107 -0.75 13.53 -5.52
C GLN A 107 -1.76 14.50 -4.89
N PHE A 108 -2.61 15.13 -5.69
CA PHE A 108 -3.66 16.02 -5.19
C PHE A 108 -4.66 15.31 -4.28
N PHE A 109 -4.93 14.04 -4.56
CA PHE A 109 -5.91 13.25 -3.82
C PHE A 109 -5.26 12.25 -2.85
N ALA A 110 -3.95 12.36 -2.62
CA ALA A 110 -3.24 11.39 -1.78
C ALA A 110 -3.60 11.49 -0.29
N TRP A 111 -3.91 12.70 0.18
CA TRP A 111 -4.15 13.00 1.60
C TRP A 111 -5.37 13.91 1.77
N PRO A 112 -6.01 13.90 2.96
CA PRO A 112 -7.15 14.77 3.23
C PRO A 112 -6.80 16.25 3.04
N VAL A 113 -7.73 16.98 2.44
CA VAL A 113 -7.62 18.45 2.32
C VAL A 113 -7.94 19.09 3.66
N THR A 114 -7.15 20.08 4.05
CA THR A 114 -7.33 20.83 5.30
C THR A 114 -7.66 22.29 5.01
N ASP A 115 -8.36 22.95 5.92
CA ASP A 115 -8.69 24.38 5.78
C ASP A 115 -7.45 25.29 5.74
N HIS A 116 -6.29 24.81 6.22
CA HIS A 116 -5.03 25.54 6.09
C HIS A 116 -4.57 25.64 4.63
N ILE A 117 -4.72 24.57 3.84
CA ILE A 117 -4.32 24.57 2.42
C ILE A 117 -5.44 25.09 1.52
N ALA A 118 -6.70 24.95 1.93
CA ALA A 118 -7.87 25.43 1.21
C ALA A 118 -8.86 26.09 2.19
N PRO A 119 -8.73 27.40 2.47
CA PRO A 119 -9.61 28.10 3.40
C PRO A 119 -11.08 27.96 3.00
N GLY A 120 -11.91 27.49 3.95
CA GLY A 120 -13.34 27.26 3.75
C GLY A 120 -13.72 25.91 3.15
N TYR A 121 -12.76 25.01 2.92
CA TYR A 121 -13.02 23.68 2.35
C TYR A 121 -14.03 22.86 3.17
N SER A 122 -13.81 22.77 4.49
CA SER A 122 -14.65 21.99 5.39
C SER A 122 -16.09 22.52 5.50
N GLN A 123 -16.34 23.76 5.09
CA GLN A 123 -17.68 24.36 5.08
C GLN A 123 -18.50 23.95 3.86
N ILE A 124 -17.84 23.59 2.76
CA ILE A 124 -18.47 23.31 1.46
C ILE A 124 -18.53 21.81 1.20
N ILE A 125 -17.47 21.07 1.57
CA ILE A 125 -17.37 19.63 1.33
C ILE A 125 -17.70 18.87 2.60
N HIS A 126 -18.93 18.36 2.70
CA HIS A 126 -19.43 17.67 3.89
C HIS A 126 -18.88 16.24 4.07
N HIS A 127 -18.49 15.58 2.98
CA HIS A 127 -17.99 14.21 2.97
C HIS A 127 -16.65 14.16 2.22
N PRO A 128 -15.55 14.62 2.83
CA PRO A 128 -14.24 14.56 2.18
C PRO A 128 -13.81 13.10 1.94
N MET A 129 -13.06 12.89 0.86
CA MET A 129 -12.49 11.60 0.51
C MET A 129 -11.15 11.79 -0.20
N ASP A 130 -10.21 10.92 0.11
CA ASP A 130 -8.84 10.90 -0.43
C ASP A 130 -8.32 9.45 -0.46
N PHE A 131 -7.22 9.21 -1.17
CA PHE A 131 -6.67 7.85 -1.34
C PHE A 131 -6.20 7.22 -0.03
N SER A 132 -5.66 7.99 0.92
CA SER A 132 -5.28 7.45 2.22
C SER A 132 -6.50 6.97 3.01
N THR A 133 -7.60 7.74 2.96
CA THR A 133 -8.87 7.36 3.57
C THR A 133 -9.50 6.15 2.87
N MET A 134 -9.53 6.12 1.54
CA MET A 134 -10.01 4.95 0.78
C MET A 134 -9.18 3.69 1.11
N LYS A 135 -7.86 3.83 1.23
CA LYS A 135 -6.97 2.73 1.59
C LYS A 135 -7.30 2.17 2.97
N GLN A 136 -7.48 3.05 3.96
CA GLN A 136 -7.88 2.67 5.31
C GLN A 136 -9.24 1.96 5.32
N LYS A 137 -10.23 2.46 4.57
CA LYS A 137 -11.54 1.83 4.44
C LYS A 137 -11.47 0.42 3.82
N ILE A 138 -10.55 0.18 2.87
CA ILE A 138 -10.28 -1.17 2.35
C ILE A 138 -9.68 -2.07 3.43
N ASP A 139 -8.67 -1.58 4.17
CA ASP A 139 -8.01 -2.33 5.25
C ASP A 139 -9.01 -2.76 6.33
N ASP A 140 -9.94 -1.86 6.67
CA ASP A 140 -10.97 -2.05 7.71
C ASP A 140 -12.21 -2.83 7.23
N ASN A 141 -12.23 -3.31 5.96
CA ASN A 141 -13.39 -3.99 5.35
C ASN A 141 -14.68 -3.14 5.34
N GLN A 142 -14.58 -1.82 5.18
CA GLN A 142 -15.75 -0.93 5.16
C GLN A 142 -16.47 -0.89 3.80
N TYR A 143 -15.86 -1.44 2.75
CA TYR A 143 -16.48 -1.63 1.44
C TYR A 143 -17.03 -3.05 1.34
N LEU A 144 -18.36 -3.20 1.38
CA LEU A 144 -19.03 -4.51 1.31
C LEU A 144 -19.26 -4.92 -0.14
N THR A 145 -19.43 -3.95 -1.03
CA THR A 145 -19.62 -4.16 -2.46
C THR A 145 -18.66 -3.28 -3.27
N LEU A 146 -18.54 -3.60 -4.57
CA LEU A 146 -17.79 -2.75 -5.49
C LEU A 146 -18.48 -1.37 -5.68
N ASN A 147 -19.81 -1.31 -5.54
CA ASN A 147 -20.55 -0.07 -5.67
C ASN A 147 -20.21 0.91 -4.53
N ASP A 148 -20.02 0.39 -3.32
CA ASP A 148 -19.62 1.20 -2.15
C ASP A 148 -18.26 1.89 -2.34
N PHE A 149 -17.39 1.34 -3.21
CA PHE A 149 -16.08 1.91 -3.52
C PHE A 149 -16.15 3.03 -4.56
N ILE A 150 -17.17 3.01 -5.43
CA ILE A 150 -17.30 3.94 -6.56
C ILE A 150 -18.18 5.15 -6.19
N VAL A 151 -19.12 4.97 -5.26
CA VAL A 151 -20.10 5.97 -4.80
C VAL A 151 -19.62 6.68 -3.55
#